data_AF-A0A3B9M0Q5-F1
#
_entry.id   AF-A0A3B9M0Q5-F1
#
_cell.length_a   1.000
_cell.length_b   1.000
_cell.length_c   1.000
_cell.angle_alpha   90.00
_cell.angle_beta   90.00
_cell.angle_gamma   90.00
#
_symmetry.space_group_name_H-M   'P 1'
#
loop_
_entity.id
_entity.type
_entity.pdbx_description
1 polymer ?
#
loop_
_entity_poly.entity_id
_entity_poly.type
_entity_poly.pdbx_seq_one_letter_code
_entity_poly.pdbx_strand_id
1 'polypeptide(L)'
;MLSRCRHRNNEICVLRISQSVLDLPNVIVTDRNAATDLVRFRRVAEGLERLDSQRLFARYWTHPDDLYDQDNHKAEKCAEVLVPDSVSVEAIMGAYVANSVALASFEGLNTNLTVQIHAMFF
;
A
#
# COMPACT_ATOMS: atom_id res chain seq x y z
N MET A 1 -1.15 -1.63 9.81
CA MET A 1 -2.00 -0.71 9.02
C MET A 1 -1.87 0.71 9.54
N LEU A 2 -1.84 1.70 8.64
CA LEU A 2 -1.68 3.13 8.96
C LEU A 2 -2.71 3.66 9.97
N SER A 3 -3.91 3.09 10.00
CA SER A 3 -4.94 3.41 11.00
C SER A 3 -4.46 3.30 12.46
N ARG A 4 -3.56 2.34 12.77
CA ARG A 4 -2.96 2.19 14.10
C ARG A 4 -1.90 3.26 14.41
N CYS A 5 -1.37 3.90 13.38
CA CYS A 5 -0.33 4.93 13.46
C CYS A 5 -0.89 6.35 13.37
N ARG A 6 -2.22 6.56 13.41
CA ARG A 6 -2.85 7.88 13.26
C ARG A 6 -2.31 8.97 14.18
N HIS A 7 -1.97 8.60 15.41
CA HIS A 7 -1.37 9.52 16.39
C HIS A 7 0.01 10.07 15.93
N ARG A 8 0.63 9.42 14.94
CA ARG A 8 1.92 9.76 14.34
C ARG A 8 1.77 10.48 13.00
N ASN A 9 0.57 10.87 12.58
CA ASN A 9 0.34 11.47 11.26
C ASN A 9 1.16 12.75 10.98
N ASN A 10 1.71 13.39 12.02
CA ASN A 10 2.60 14.54 11.89
C ASN A 10 4.06 14.17 11.58
N GLU A 11 4.44 12.90 11.68
CA GLU A 11 5.84 12.44 11.62
C GLU A 11 6.05 11.23 10.68
N ILE A 12 5.00 10.73 10.03
CA ILE A 12 5.10 9.62 9.07
C ILE A 12 4.74 10.06 7.65
N CYS A 13 5.28 9.34 6.69
CA CYS A 13 4.93 9.47 5.27
C CYS A 13 4.67 8.08 4.68
N VAL A 14 4.01 8.05 3.52
CA VAL A 14 3.85 6.85 2.68
C VAL A 14 4.70 7.05 1.44
N LEU A 15 5.71 6.20 1.23
CA LEU A 15 6.55 6.27 0.04
C LEU A 15 5.79 5.78 -1.19
N ARG A 16 5.98 6.47 -2.31
CA ARG A 16 5.45 6.12 -3.61
C ARG A 16 6.52 5.33 -4.36
N ILE A 17 6.28 4.04 -4.56
CA ILE A 17 7.21 3.12 -5.21
C ILE A 17 6.80 2.95 -6.68
N SER A 18 7.79 2.96 -7.57
CA SER A 18 7.61 2.70 -9.01
C SER A 18 7.03 1.31 -9.25
N GLN A 19 6.07 1.20 -10.16
CA GLN A 19 5.50 -0.08 -10.57
C GLN A 19 6.52 -1.00 -11.27
N SER A 20 7.63 -0.46 -11.75
CA SER A 20 8.74 -1.24 -12.33
C SER A 20 9.33 -2.27 -11.37
N VAL A 21 9.05 -2.16 -10.05
CA VAL A 21 9.42 -3.22 -9.10
C VAL A 21 8.74 -4.55 -9.42
N LEU A 22 7.60 -4.56 -10.12
CA LEU A 22 6.92 -5.78 -10.54
C LEU A 22 7.69 -6.56 -11.61
N ASP A 23 8.64 -5.92 -12.30
CA ASP A 23 9.48 -6.55 -13.32
C ASP A 23 10.72 -7.23 -12.72
N LEU A 24 10.96 -7.05 -11.42
CA LEU A 24 12.10 -7.66 -10.73
C LEU A 24 11.93 -9.18 -10.63
N PRO A 25 13.05 -9.94 -10.64
CA PRO A 25 12.98 -11.38 -10.54
C PRO A 25 12.39 -11.81 -9.20
N ASN A 26 11.61 -12.89 -9.22
CA ASN A 26 11.03 -13.55 -8.05
C ASN A 26 10.05 -12.70 -7.22
N VAL A 27 9.56 -11.58 -7.74
CA VAL A 27 8.49 -10.81 -7.09
C VAL A 27 7.21 -11.62 -7.00
N ILE A 28 6.57 -11.50 -5.84
CA ILE A 28 5.33 -12.19 -5.52
C ILE A 28 4.23 -11.16 -5.29
N VAL A 29 3.05 -11.43 -5.82
CA VAL A 29 1.83 -10.69 -5.54
C VAL A 29 0.95 -11.55 -4.65
N THR A 30 0.38 -10.96 -3.61
CA THR A 30 -0.60 -11.59 -2.75
C THR A 30 -1.99 -11.03 -2.98
N ASP A 31 -3.02 -11.83 -2.78
CA ASP A 31 -4.42 -11.38 -2.86
C ASP A 31 -4.92 -10.73 -1.56
N ARG A 32 -4.14 -10.81 -0.48
CA ARG A 32 -4.43 -10.29 0.86
C ARG A 32 -3.12 -9.88 1.53
N ASN A 33 -3.19 -9.35 2.75
CA ASN A 33 -2.01 -9.11 3.55
C ASN A 33 -1.26 -10.44 3.79
N ALA A 34 0.06 -10.43 3.57
CA ALA A 34 0.91 -11.64 3.57
C ALA A 34 1.00 -12.34 4.94
N ALA A 35 0.59 -11.68 6.02
CA ALA A 35 0.60 -12.25 7.37
C ALA A 35 -0.73 -12.92 7.77
N THR A 36 -1.68 -13.07 6.84
CA THR A 36 -3.00 -13.69 7.11
C THR A 36 -3.06 -15.13 6.60
N ASP A 37 -3.80 -16.01 7.28
CA ASP A 37 -3.81 -17.46 6.98
C ASP A 37 -4.37 -17.83 5.60
N LEU A 38 -5.31 -17.03 5.08
CA LEU A 38 -6.00 -17.30 3.81
C LEU A 38 -5.32 -16.67 2.59
N VAL A 39 -4.14 -16.07 2.78
CA VAL A 39 -3.42 -15.39 1.70
C VAL A 39 -2.92 -16.38 0.66
N ARG A 40 -2.97 -15.98 -0.60
CA ARG A 40 -2.41 -16.73 -1.73
C ARG A 40 -1.22 -15.96 -2.29
N PHE A 41 -0.09 -16.65 -2.41
CA PHE A 41 1.14 -16.13 -3.00
C PHE A 41 1.24 -16.56 -4.45
N ARG A 42 1.40 -15.61 -5.38
CA ARG A 42 1.50 -15.91 -6.82
C ARG A 42 2.59 -15.11 -7.50
N ARG A 43 3.11 -15.62 -8.61
CA ARG A 43 3.96 -14.83 -9.52
C ARG A 43 3.17 -13.64 -10.05
N VAL A 44 3.86 -12.55 -10.37
CA VAL A 44 3.26 -11.26 -10.78
C VAL A 44 2.15 -11.41 -11.83
N ALA A 45 2.43 -12.02 -12.99
CA ALA A 45 1.44 -12.13 -14.07
C ALA A 45 0.15 -12.84 -13.62
N GLU A 46 0.31 -13.98 -12.95
CA GLU A 46 -0.81 -14.79 -12.43
C GLU A 46 -1.54 -14.11 -11.27
N GLY A 47 -0.81 -13.37 -10.43
CA GLY A 47 -1.37 -12.62 -9.30
C GLY A 47 -2.24 -11.47 -9.78
N LEU A 48 -1.72 -10.65 -10.69
CA LEU A 48 -2.43 -9.50 -11.25
C LEU A 48 -3.70 -9.90 -12.00
N GLU A 49 -3.68 -11.01 -12.75
CA GLU A 49 -4.87 -11.53 -13.45
C GLU A 49 -6.01 -11.92 -12.48
N ARG A 50 -5.67 -12.34 -11.26
CA ARG A 50 -6.64 -12.82 -10.26
C ARG A 50 -7.14 -11.77 -9.28
N LEU A 51 -6.49 -10.61 -9.22
CA LEU A 51 -6.95 -9.53 -8.35
C LEU A 51 -8.22 -8.89 -8.93
N ASP A 52 -9.26 -8.80 -8.11
CA ASP A 52 -10.44 -8.01 -8.43
C ASP A 52 -10.12 -6.52 -8.24
N SER A 53 -9.92 -5.81 -9.36
CA SER A 53 -9.59 -4.38 -9.34
C SER A 53 -10.68 -3.51 -8.72
N GLN A 54 -11.96 -3.86 -8.88
CA GLN A 54 -13.06 -3.08 -8.33
C GLN A 54 -13.05 -3.16 -6.80
N ARG A 55 -12.79 -4.34 -6.25
CA ARG A 55 -12.70 -4.55 -4.81
C ARG A 55 -11.41 -3.95 -4.23
N LEU A 56 -10.27 -4.21 -4.88
CA LEU A 56 -8.96 -3.69 -4.46
C LEU A 56 -8.96 -2.16 -4.35
N PHE A 57 -9.50 -1.47 -5.35
CA PHE A 57 -9.55 0.01 -5.40
C PHE A 57 -10.84 0.63 -4.84
N ALA A 58 -11.76 -0.17 -4.29
CA ALA A 58 -12.99 0.35 -3.68
C ALA A 58 -12.70 1.41 -2.60
N ARG A 59 -13.52 2.46 -2.49
CA ARG A 59 -13.33 3.45 -1.41
C ARG A 59 -13.63 2.87 -0.02
N TYR A 60 -14.64 2.01 0.06
CA TYR A 60 -15.10 1.36 1.27
C TYR A 60 -15.26 -0.14 1.04
N TRP A 61 -15.10 -0.93 2.09
CA TRP A 61 -15.29 -2.39 2.09
C TRP A 61 -16.48 -2.84 2.94
N THR A 62 -17.25 -1.89 3.47
CA THR A 62 -18.33 -2.15 4.42
C THR A 62 -19.56 -2.71 3.71
N HIS A 63 -20.08 -3.81 4.23
CA HIS A 63 -21.28 -4.48 3.74
C HIS A 63 -22.19 -4.78 4.94
N PRO A 64 -23.13 -3.88 5.28
CA PRO A 64 -23.87 -3.95 6.54
C PRO A 64 -24.72 -5.21 6.68
N ASP A 65 -25.18 -5.78 5.55
CA ASP A 65 -26.02 -6.97 5.51
C ASP A 65 -25.21 -8.27 5.26
N ASP A 66 -23.90 -8.16 5.01
CA ASP A 66 -23.01 -9.31 4.75
C ASP A 66 -21.64 -9.10 5.41
N LEU A 67 -21.57 -9.47 6.69
CA LEU A 67 -20.34 -9.35 7.47
C LEU A 67 -19.22 -10.27 6.94
N TYR A 68 -19.57 -11.39 6.31
CA TYR A 68 -18.59 -12.33 5.75
C TYR A 68 -17.93 -11.75 4.50
N ASP A 69 -18.70 -11.15 3.59
CA ASP A 69 -18.12 -10.45 2.45
C ASP A 69 -17.37 -9.19 2.92
N GLN A 70 -17.84 -8.50 3.97
CA GLN A 70 -17.13 -7.33 4.51
C GLN A 70 -15.71 -7.69 4.97
N ASP A 71 -15.55 -8.80 5.69
CA ASP A 71 -14.24 -9.24 6.17
C ASP A 71 -13.35 -9.74 5.02
N ASN A 72 -13.92 -10.42 4.02
CA ASN A 72 -13.18 -10.83 2.82
C ASN A 72 -12.72 -9.63 2.00
N HIS A 73 -13.62 -8.67 1.74
CA HIS A 73 -13.33 -7.45 1.00
C HIS A 73 -12.23 -6.66 1.72
N LYS A 74 -12.34 -6.49 3.05
CA LYS A 74 -11.30 -5.86 3.86
C LYS A 74 -9.92 -6.51 3.66
N ALA A 75 -9.85 -7.83 3.61
CA ALA A 75 -8.60 -8.56 3.39
C ALA A 75 -8.06 -8.35 1.97
N GLU A 76 -8.92 -8.40 0.96
CA GLU A 76 -8.57 -8.22 -0.46
C GLU A 76 -8.02 -6.81 -0.76
N LYS A 77 -8.54 -5.78 -0.08
CA LYS A 77 -8.00 -4.42 -0.17
C LYS A 77 -6.56 -4.28 0.33
N CYS A 78 -6.07 -5.28 1.03
CA CYS A 78 -4.74 -5.32 1.61
C CYS A 78 -3.79 -6.27 0.86
N ALA A 79 -4.07 -6.56 -0.42
CA ALA A 79 -3.13 -7.21 -1.33
C ALA A 79 -1.75 -6.52 -1.29
N GLU A 80 -0.68 -7.30 -1.35
CA GLU A 80 0.70 -6.83 -1.22
C GLU A 80 1.58 -7.28 -2.39
N VAL A 81 2.63 -6.50 -2.63
CA VAL A 81 3.73 -6.87 -3.52
C VAL A 81 4.94 -7.16 -2.65
N LEU A 82 5.42 -8.40 -2.68
CA LEU A 82 6.58 -8.85 -1.94
C LEU A 82 7.79 -8.85 -2.86
N VAL A 83 8.71 -7.93 -2.60
CA VAL A 83 9.99 -7.80 -3.31
C VAL A 83 11.07 -8.45 -2.44
N PRO A 84 11.67 -9.57 -2.88
CA PRO A 84 12.75 -10.21 -2.14
C PRO A 84 13.97 -9.27 -1.98
N ASP A 85 14.72 -9.48 -0.90
CA ASP A 85 15.96 -8.78 -0.55
C ASP A 85 15.82 -7.28 -0.30
N SER A 86 15.53 -6.47 -1.32
CA SER A 86 15.39 -5.02 -1.19
C SER A 86 14.64 -4.37 -2.35
N VAL A 87 13.98 -3.24 -2.05
CA VAL A 87 13.52 -2.27 -3.05
C VAL A 87 14.59 -1.19 -3.17
N SER A 88 15.09 -0.95 -4.38
CA SER A 88 16.16 0.05 -4.58
C SER A 88 15.63 1.46 -4.37
N VAL A 89 16.50 2.37 -3.93
CA VAL A 89 16.13 3.77 -3.64
C VAL A 89 15.69 4.51 -4.90
N GLU A 90 16.18 4.10 -6.06
CA GLU A 90 15.81 4.64 -7.37
C GLU A 90 14.35 4.33 -7.73
N ALA A 91 13.74 3.31 -7.11
CA ALA A 91 12.32 3.03 -7.26
C ALA A 91 11.42 3.99 -6.45
N ILE A 92 11.98 4.79 -5.54
CA ILE A 92 11.21 5.76 -4.75
C ILE A 92 10.93 7.00 -5.60
N MET A 93 9.69 7.18 -5.99
CA MET A 93 9.25 8.28 -6.85
C MET A 93 8.84 9.53 -6.07
N GLY A 94 8.59 9.39 -4.76
CA GLY A 94 8.06 10.47 -3.94
C GLY A 94 7.44 9.95 -2.64
N ALA A 95 6.68 10.83 -1.98
CA ALA A 95 5.96 10.49 -0.77
C ALA A 95 4.59 11.18 -0.68
N TYR A 96 3.70 10.58 0.09
CA TYR A 96 2.49 11.23 0.61
C TYR A 96 2.63 11.49 2.10
N VAL A 97 2.04 12.59 2.56
CA VAL A 97 1.94 12.95 3.99
C VAL A 97 0.51 13.30 4.36
N ALA A 98 0.18 13.21 5.63
CA ALA A 98 -1.20 13.43 6.10
C ALA A 98 -1.60 14.91 6.13
N ASN A 99 -0.66 15.80 6.44
CA ASN A 99 -0.93 17.21 6.73
C ASN A 99 0.31 18.10 6.51
N SER A 100 0.14 19.41 6.70
CA SER A 100 1.19 20.41 6.51
C SER A 100 2.34 20.31 7.52
N VAL A 101 2.11 19.80 8.72
CA VAL A 101 3.17 19.60 9.73
C VAL A 101 4.13 18.51 9.25
N ALA A 102 3.58 17.36 8.81
CA ALA A 102 4.37 16.29 8.23
C ALA A 102 5.05 16.70 6.92
N LEU A 103 4.40 17.55 6.10
CA LEU A 103 5.00 18.11 4.89
C LEU A 103 6.27 18.91 5.22
N ALA A 104 6.18 19.87 6.14
CA ALA A 104 7.33 20.68 6.55
C ALA A 104 8.45 19.80 7.15
N SER A 105 8.08 18.79 7.94
CA SER A 105 9.05 17.83 8.47
C SER A 105 9.74 17.02 7.36
N PHE A 106 9.02 16.62 6.31
CA PHE A 106 9.58 15.87 5.18
C PHE A 106 10.48 16.75 4.31
N GLU A 107 10.07 17.99 4.03
CA GLU A 107 10.87 18.96 3.26
C GLU A 107 12.20 19.26 3.97
N GLY A 108 12.20 19.33 5.30
CA GLY A 108 13.41 19.49 6.11
C GLY A 108 14.43 18.35 5.98
N LEU A 109 14.04 17.17 5.46
CA LEU A 109 14.96 16.06 5.20
C LEU A 109 15.82 16.28 3.94
N ASN A 110 15.48 17.26 3.09
CA ASN A 110 16.23 17.59 1.86
C ASN A 110 16.49 16.39 0.93
N THR A 111 15.49 15.51 0.77
CA THR A 111 15.61 14.27 -0.02
C THR A 111 15.52 14.48 -1.54
N ASN A 112 15.14 15.68 -1.99
CA ASN A 112 14.76 16.00 -3.38
C ASN A 112 13.58 15.19 -3.94
N LEU A 113 12.91 14.39 -3.10
CA LEU A 113 11.72 13.63 -3.49
C LEU A 113 10.49 14.55 -3.55
N THR A 114 9.62 14.31 -4.52
CA THR A 114 8.33 15.02 -4.58
C THR A 114 7.43 14.53 -3.45
N VAL A 115 6.89 15.45 -2.66
CA VAL A 115 5.96 15.14 -1.56
C VAL A 115 4.63 15.87 -1.77
N GLN A 116 3.53 15.21 -1.45
CA GLN A 116 2.18 15.76 -1.58
C GLN A 116 1.34 15.43 -0.35
N ILE A 117 0.50 16.35 0.09
CA ILE A 117 -0.50 16.07 1.13
C ILE A 117 -1.61 15.21 0.52
N HIS A 118 -1.85 14.03 1.10
CA HIS A 118 -2.90 13.11 0.67
C HIS A 118 -3.55 12.42 1.87
N ALA A 119 -4.45 13.15 2.54
CA ALA A 119 -5.06 12.74 3.80
C ALA A 119 -5.81 11.39 3.76
N MET A 120 -6.31 10.96 2.59
CA MET A 120 -7.09 9.71 2.48
C MET A 120 -6.29 8.45 2.85
N PHE A 121 -4.95 8.48 2.79
CA PHE A 121 -4.11 7.32 3.16
C PHE A 121 -3.87 7.19 4.67
N PHE A 122 -4.24 8.19 5.48
CA PHE A 122 -3.84 8.33 6.89
C PHE A 122 -5.02 8.24 7.88
#